data_AF-A0A948UK35-F1
#
_entry.id   AF-A0A948UK35-F1
#
_cell.length_a   1.000
_cell.length_b   1.000
_cell.length_c   1.000
_cell.angle_alpha   90.00
_cell.angle_beta   90.00
_cell.angle_gamma   90.00
#
_symmetry.space_group_name_H-M   'P 1'
#
loop_
_entity.id
_entity.type
_entity.pdbx_description
1 polymer ?
#
loop_
_entity_poly.entity_id
_entity_poly.type
_entity_poly.pdbx_seq_one_letter_code
_entity_poly.pdbx_strand_id
1 'polypeptide(L)'
;MSKKESLSVVPKSERRTWIIEQLLSAIKSDEIFHTLDYRNKTEAYIKQYMHQILKRCLLEIHRRISPGQKEDTLKRKASDSLMWEGDVNTTINHIRFLGVQHRPDFKVRVDGLNIAIEVKRGDSGAGIREGIGQSLVYAASEDFDFVVYLFIDISKDKKILESLRRDRERAFVDSLWDKYNIRFDII
;
A
#
# COMPACT_ATOMS: atom_id res chain seq x y z
N MET A 1 4.52 -35.51 -15.45
CA MET A 1 4.86 -34.44 -14.48
C MET A 1 4.19 -33.16 -14.96
N SER A 2 3.13 -32.72 -14.28
CA SER A 2 2.51 -31.41 -14.56
C SER A 2 3.47 -30.32 -14.06
N LYS A 3 3.81 -29.35 -14.92
CA LYS A 3 4.49 -28.12 -14.47
C LYS A 3 3.53 -27.45 -13.49
N LYS A 4 3.89 -27.36 -12.21
CA LYS A 4 3.20 -26.49 -11.27
C LYS A 4 3.30 -25.07 -11.84
N GLU A 5 2.20 -24.52 -12.32
CA GLU A 5 2.07 -23.09 -12.55
C GLU A 5 2.21 -22.42 -11.17
N SER A 6 3.38 -21.85 -10.93
CA SER A 6 3.58 -20.91 -9.82
C SER A 6 2.80 -19.65 -10.16
N LEU A 7 2.16 -19.02 -9.17
CA LEU A 7 1.66 -17.64 -9.28
C LEU A 7 2.73 -16.77 -9.96
N SER A 8 2.46 -16.32 -11.19
CA SER A 8 3.40 -15.49 -11.91
C SER A 8 3.29 -14.07 -11.37
N VAL A 9 4.28 -13.65 -10.57
CA VAL A 9 4.33 -12.28 -10.06
C VAL A 9 4.86 -11.33 -11.14
N VAL A 10 4.30 -10.13 -11.19
CA VAL A 10 4.75 -9.09 -12.12
C VAL A 10 6.21 -8.72 -11.84
N PRO A 11 7.08 -8.63 -12.88
CA PRO A 11 8.49 -8.30 -12.67
C PRO A 11 8.71 -6.92 -12.03
N LYS A 12 9.66 -6.87 -11.10
CA LYS A 12 10.11 -5.66 -10.39
C LYS A 12 11.15 -4.88 -11.21
N SER A 13 10.71 -4.13 -12.23
CA SER A 13 11.62 -3.20 -12.93
C SER A 13 11.92 -1.99 -12.06
N GLU A 14 13.06 -1.32 -12.30
CA GLU A 14 13.47 -0.11 -11.56
C GLU A 14 12.36 0.95 -11.50
N ARG A 15 11.65 1.15 -12.61
CA ARG A 15 10.54 2.10 -12.71
C ARG A 15 9.36 1.69 -11.82
N ARG A 16 9.01 0.41 -11.80
CA ARG A 16 7.90 -0.10 -10.98
C ARG A 16 8.26 -0.03 -9.50
N THR A 17 9.45 -0.49 -9.13
CA THR A 17 9.92 -0.41 -7.74
C THR A 17 10.00 1.03 -7.27
N TRP A 18 10.45 1.96 -8.11
CA TRP A 18 10.43 3.38 -7.77
C TRP A 18 9.02 3.89 -7.45
N ILE A 19 8.01 3.56 -8.27
CA ILE A 19 6.60 3.92 -7.99
C ILE A 19 6.15 3.37 -6.63
N ILE A 20 6.44 2.09 -6.34
CA ILE A 20 6.08 1.45 -5.07
C ILE A 20 6.73 2.15 -3.88
N GLU A 21 8.03 2.48 -3.96
CA GLU A 21 8.72 3.20 -2.89
C GLU A 21 8.20 4.63 -2.72
N GLN A 22 7.78 5.32 -3.78
CA GLN A 22 7.16 6.65 -3.65
C GLN A 22 5.82 6.57 -2.90
N LEU A 23 4.98 5.59 -3.23
CA LEU A 23 3.69 5.40 -2.56
C LEU A 23 3.89 5.05 -1.08
N LEU A 24 4.82 4.15 -0.76
CA LEU A 24 5.16 3.82 0.62
C LEU A 24 5.70 5.04 1.37
N SER A 25 6.62 5.79 0.77
CA SER A 25 7.18 7.00 1.37
C SER A 25 6.11 8.06 1.63
N ALA A 26 5.11 8.19 0.75
CA ALA A 26 4.02 9.13 0.93
C ALA A 26 3.16 8.79 2.15
N ILE A 27 2.76 7.51 2.29
CA ILE A 27 1.95 7.07 3.45
C ILE A 27 2.76 6.96 4.74
N LYS A 28 4.09 6.98 4.67
CA LYS A 28 5.00 7.06 5.83
C LYS A 28 5.47 8.47 6.17
N SER A 29 5.06 9.48 5.41
CA SER A 29 5.68 10.80 5.47
C SER A 29 5.62 11.43 6.88
N ASP A 30 6.69 12.15 7.24
CA ASP A 30 6.77 12.93 8.47
C ASP A 30 5.59 13.91 8.60
N GLU A 31 5.07 14.40 7.47
CA GLU A 31 3.86 15.23 7.45
C GLU A 31 2.65 14.53 8.10
N ILE A 32 2.57 13.20 8.07
CA ILE A 32 1.56 12.43 8.80
C ILE A 32 1.97 12.28 10.27
N PHE A 33 3.15 11.72 10.52
CA PHE A 33 3.51 11.21 11.84
C PHE A 33 4.12 12.25 12.79
N HIS A 34 4.54 13.42 12.30
CA HIS A 34 4.89 14.58 13.12
C HIS A 34 3.72 15.56 13.30
N THR A 35 2.76 15.59 12.35
CA THR A 35 1.61 16.51 12.45
C THR A 35 0.43 15.87 13.19
N LEU A 36 0.22 14.57 13.05
CA LEU A 36 -0.87 13.85 13.69
C LEU A 36 -0.39 13.09 14.91
N ASP A 37 -1.12 13.24 16.02
CA ASP A 37 -1.06 12.32 17.15
C ASP A 37 -1.75 10.99 16.78
N TYR A 38 -1.14 10.22 15.88
CA TYR A 38 -1.65 8.97 15.32
C TYR A 38 -1.96 7.91 16.40
N ARG A 39 -1.35 8.02 17.59
CA ARG A 39 -1.69 7.19 18.75
C ARG A 39 -3.10 7.44 19.26
N ASN A 40 -3.62 8.65 19.11
CA ASN A 40 -4.95 9.04 19.58
C ASN A 40 -5.95 9.32 18.44
N LYS A 41 -5.55 9.11 17.17
CA LYS A 41 -6.45 9.18 16.02
C LYS A 41 -6.94 7.80 15.59
N THR A 42 -8.15 7.76 15.05
CA THR A 42 -8.69 6.54 14.44
C THR A 42 -7.97 6.23 13.14
N GLU A 43 -7.98 4.96 12.75
CA GLU A 43 -7.39 4.51 11.49
C GLU A 43 -8.04 5.21 10.28
N ALA A 44 -9.37 5.38 10.29
CA ALA A 44 -10.10 6.12 9.26
C ALA A 44 -9.63 7.57 9.11
N TYR A 45 -9.37 8.27 10.23
CA TYR A 45 -8.87 9.65 10.19
C TYR A 45 -7.46 9.74 9.60
N ILE A 46 -6.58 8.80 9.98
CA ILE A 46 -5.22 8.72 9.42
C ILE A 46 -5.28 8.47 7.90
N LYS A 47 -6.15 7.55 7.46
CA LYS A 47 -6.38 7.24 6.05
C LYS A 47 -6.90 8.46 5.26
N GLN A 48 -7.81 9.25 5.83
CA GLN A 48 -8.28 10.49 5.20
C GLN A 48 -7.14 11.48 4.95
N TYR A 49 -6.19 11.58 5.88
CA TYR A 49 -5.02 12.45 5.72
C TYR A 49 -4.04 11.88 4.67
N MET A 50 -3.75 10.57 4.74
CA MET A 50 -2.93 9.86 3.75
C MET A 50 -3.47 10.04 2.32
N HIS A 51 -4.79 10.04 2.12
CA HIS A 51 -5.41 10.28 0.82
C HIS A 51 -4.94 11.60 0.17
N GLN A 52 -4.84 12.69 0.95
CA GLN A 52 -4.39 13.99 0.43
C GLN A 52 -2.91 13.95 0.01
N ILE A 53 -2.09 13.27 0.79
CA ILE A 53 -0.65 13.12 0.50
C ILE A 53 -0.45 12.23 -0.73
N LEU A 54 -1.19 11.13 -0.84
CA LEU A 54 -1.17 10.25 -2.00
C LEU A 54 -1.56 10.98 -3.28
N LYS A 55 -2.55 11.89 -3.26
CA LYS A 55 -2.88 12.72 -4.43
C LYS A 55 -1.70 13.58 -4.90
N ARG A 56 -0.99 14.22 -3.96
CA ARG A 56 0.23 14.99 -4.28
C ARG A 56 1.35 14.09 -4.80
N CYS A 57 1.58 12.95 -4.16
CA CYS A 57 2.56 11.96 -4.59
C CYS A 57 2.28 11.49 -6.03
N LEU A 58 1.02 11.20 -6.36
CA LEU A 58 0.64 10.74 -7.69
C LEU A 58 0.85 11.81 -8.76
N LEU A 59 0.65 13.09 -8.42
CA LEU A 59 0.98 14.19 -9.33
C LEU A 59 2.48 14.21 -9.65
N GLU A 60 3.35 14.04 -8.66
CA GLU A 60 4.80 13.96 -8.89
C GLU A 60 5.19 12.71 -9.67
N ILE A 61 4.52 11.58 -9.41
CA ILE A 61 4.71 10.36 -10.20
C ILE A 61 4.38 10.64 -11.66
N HIS A 62 3.18 11.18 -11.96
CA HIS A 62 2.75 11.53 -13.31
C HIS A 62 3.68 12.51 -14.02
N ARG A 63 4.19 13.53 -13.31
CA ARG A 63 5.19 14.46 -13.85
C ARG A 63 6.46 13.74 -14.31
N ARG A 64 6.97 12.78 -13.53
CA ARG A 64 8.17 12.03 -13.87
C ARG A 64 7.94 11.04 -15.01
N ILE A 65 6.81 10.33 -15.00
CA ILE A 65 6.55 9.23 -15.94
C ILE A 65 5.99 9.70 -17.29
N SER A 66 5.44 10.91 -17.35
CA SER A 66 4.86 11.54 -18.55
C SER A 66 5.36 13.00 -18.73
N PRO A 67 6.68 13.20 -18.93
CA PRO A 67 7.25 14.54 -19.06
C PRO A 67 6.65 15.29 -20.27
N GLY A 68 6.50 16.61 -20.14
CA GLY A 68 5.99 17.49 -21.20
C GLY A 68 4.45 17.55 -21.31
N GLN A 69 3.71 16.81 -20.49
CA GLN A 69 2.26 16.97 -20.39
C GLN A 69 1.87 18.26 -19.65
N LYS A 70 0.71 18.83 -20.01
CA LYS A 70 0.18 20.02 -19.33
C LYS A 70 -0.17 19.69 -17.88
N GLU A 71 0.07 20.64 -16.98
CA GLU A 71 -0.16 20.51 -15.54
C GLU A 71 -1.59 20.08 -15.20
N ASP A 72 -2.61 20.66 -15.84
CA ASP A 72 -4.01 20.27 -15.61
C ASP A 72 -4.32 18.83 -16.02
N THR A 73 -3.65 18.34 -17.07
CA THR A 73 -3.77 16.93 -17.49
C THR A 73 -3.14 16.01 -16.47
N LEU A 74 -2.00 16.39 -15.89
CA LEU A 74 -1.31 15.62 -14.85
C LEU A 74 -2.13 15.59 -13.55
N LYS A 75 -2.72 16.71 -13.13
CA LYS A 75 -3.64 16.77 -11.97
C LYS A 75 -4.85 15.87 -12.14
N ARG A 76 -5.49 15.89 -13.32
CA ARG A 76 -6.61 14.99 -13.63
C ARG A 76 -6.17 13.52 -13.57
N LYS A 77 -5.07 13.16 -14.24
CA LYS A 77 -4.53 11.80 -14.19
C LYS A 77 -4.23 11.35 -12.75
N ALA A 78 -3.61 12.20 -11.93
CA ALA A 78 -3.33 11.89 -10.54
C ALA A 78 -4.60 11.66 -9.72
N SER A 79 -5.62 12.50 -9.90
CA SER A 79 -6.92 12.31 -9.25
C SER A 79 -7.61 11.01 -9.68
N ASP A 80 -7.62 10.71 -10.97
CA ASP A 80 -8.25 9.50 -11.53
C ASP A 80 -7.48 8.22 -11.18
N SER A 81 -6.21 8.35 -10.79
CA SER A 81 -5.34 7.23 -10.41
C SER A 81 -5.63 6.70 -9.01
N LEU A 82 -6.32 7.44 -8.14
CA LEU A 82 -6.50 7.09 -6.73
C LEU A 82 -7.98 6.85 -6.41
N MET A 83 -8.28 5.68 -5.88
CA MET A 83 -9.58 5.34 -5.29
C MET A 83 -9.38 5.05 -3.81
N TRP A 84 -10.28 5.53 -2.95
CA TRP A 84 -10.20 5.36 -1.49
C TRP A 84 -11.50 4.80 -0.93
N GLU A 85 -11.39 3.87 0.03
CA GLU A 85 -12.57 3.23 0.61
C GLU A 85 -13.56 4.24 1.20
N GLY A 86 -13.04 5.27 1.86
CA GLY A 86 -13.84 6.29 2.54
C GLY A 86 -14.54 7.29 1.61
N ASP A 87 -14.26 7.28 0.30
CA ASP A 87 -14.95 8.15 -0.65
C ASP A 87 -16.16 7.44 -1.25
N VAL A 88 -17.36 7.88 -0.83
CA VAL A 88 -18.67 7.37 -1.30
C VAL A 88 -18.89 7.54 -2.80
N ASN A 89 -18.13 8.43 -3.46
CA ASN A 89 -18.23 8.65 -4.90
C ASN A 89 -17.27 7.79 -5.71
N THR A 90 -16.35 7.06 -5.06
CA THR A 90 -15.43 6.14 -5.74
C THR A 90 -15.86 4.70 -5.54
N THR A 91 -16.28 4.04 -6.61
CA THR A 91 -16.50 2.59 -6.59
C THR A 91 -15.14 1.90 -6.63
N ILE A 92 -14.56 1.61 -5.46
CA ILE A 92 -13.51 0.59 -5.41
C ILE A 92 -14.18 -0.72 -5.77
N ASN A 93 -13.83 -1.29 -6.93
CA ASN A 93 -14.29 -2.61 -7.29
C ASN A 93 -13.81 -3.60 -6.23
N HIS A 94 -14.75 -4.20 -5.51
CA HIS A 94 -14.49 -5.33 -4.64
C HIS A 94 -13.86 -6.45 -5.46
N ILE A 95 -12.72 -6.95 -5.02
CA ILE A 95 -12.18 -8.19 -5.56
C ILE A 95 -12.98 -9.35 -4.96
N ARG A 96 -13.29 -10.36 -5.75
CA ARG A 96 -13.94 -11.58 -5.23
C ARG A 96 -12.91 -12.67 -5.16
N PHE A 97 -12.51 -13.04 -3.95
CA PHE A 97 -11.54 -14.10 -3.73
C PHE A 97 -12.06 -15.06 -2.65
N LEU A 98 -11.93 -16.36 -2.90
CA LEU A 98 -12.52 -17.42 -2.05
C LEU A 98 -14.01 -17.18 -1.74
N GLY A 99 -14.78 -16.73 -2.75
CA GLY A 99 -16.23 -16.55 -2.66
C GLY A 99 -16.70 -15.29 -1.92
N VAL A 100 -15.81 -14.54 -1.27
CA VAL A 100 -16.15 -13.31 -0.51
C VAL A 100 -15.53 -12.07 -1.15
N GLN A 101 -16.11 -10.92 -0.85
CA GLN A 101 -15.62 -9.61 -1.31
C GLN A 101 -14.50 -9.12 -0.40
N HIS A 102 -13.43 -8.61 -1.00
CA HIS A 102 -12.34 -7.92 -0.30
C HIS A 102 -12.11 -6.57 -0.94
N ARG A 103 -11.61 -5.62 -0.14
CA ARG A 103 -11.42 -4.24 -0.55
C ARG A 103 -10.19 -3.66 0.15
N PRO A 104 -9.16 -3.21 -0.60
CA PRO A 104 -8.05 -2.49 0.01
C PRO A 104 -8.49 -1.08 0.42
N ASP A 105 -7.78 -0.50 1.37
CA ASP A 105 -8.00 0.89 1.79
C ASP A 105 -7.89 1.86 0.62
N PHE A 106 -6.82 1.72 -0.18
CA PHE A 106 -6.66 2.46 -1.42
C PHE A 106 -6.36 1.54 -2.58
N LYS A 107 -6.86 1.93 -3.75
CA LYS A 107 -6.45 1.37 -5.03
C LYS A 107 -5.79 2.47 -5.87
N VAL A 108 -4.59 2.17 -6.36
CA VAL A 108 -3.84 3.07 -7.24
C VAL A 108 -3.71 2.43 -8.62
N ARG A 109 -4.02 3.21 -9.66
CA ARG A 109 -3.82 2.84 -11.07
C ARG A 109 -2.87 3.81 -11.73
N VAL A 110 -1.65 3.38 -12.04
CA VAL A 110 -0.62 4.27 -12.60
C VAL A 110 0.38 3.47 -13.43
N ASP A 111 0.83 4.01 -14.57
CA ASP A 111 1.85 3.38 -15.42
C ASP A 111 1.51 1.92 -15.83
N GLY A 112 0.22 1.63 -16.02
CA GLY A 112 -0.28 0.30 -16.34
C GLY A 112 -0.34 -0.67 -15.15
N LEU A 113 -0.02 -0.21 -13.93
CA LEU A 113 -0.08 -1.00 -12.71
C LEU A 113 -1.42 -0.83 -11.98
N ASN A 114 -1.92 -1.92 -11.40
CA ASN A 114 -2.93 -1.92 -10.34
C ASN A 114 -2.24 -2.23 -9.00
N ILE A 115 -2.31 -1.29 -8.06
CA ILE A 115 -1.63 -1.37 -6.77
C ILE A 115 -2.67 -1.29 -5.67
N ALA A 116 -2.63 -2.22 -4.71
CA ALA A 116 -3.38 -2.12 -3.47
C ALA A 116 -2.53 -1.43 -2.40
N ILE A 117 -3.14 -0.57 -1.59
CA ILE A 117 -2.53 -0.04 -0.37
C ILE A 117 -3.40 -0.44 0.81
N GLU A 118 -2.80 -1.09 1.80
CA GLU A 118 -3.44 -1.49 3.05
C GLU A 118 -2.72 -0.77 4.21
N VAL A 119 -3.50 -0.24 5.15
CA VAL A 119 -2.98 0.47 6.33
C VAL A 119 -3.69 -0.08 7.56
N LYS A 120 -2.89 -0.59 8.51
CA LYS A 120 -3.38 -1.04 9.81
C LYS A 120 -2.73 -0.28 10.95
N ARG A 121 -3.50 -0.01 11.99
CA ARG A 121 -3.02 0.58 13.25
C ARG A 121 -3.27 -0.37 14.41
N GLY A 122 -2.25 -0.64 15.22
CA GLY A 122 -2.42 -1.49 16.41
C GLY A 122 -1.15 -1.74 17.20
N ASP A 123 -1.29 -2.48 18.30
CA ASP A 123 -0.20 -2.89 19.20
C ASP A 123 -0.26 -4.40 19.54
N SER A 124 -1.06 -5.14 18.76
CA SER A 124 -1.37 -6.55 18.99
C SER A 124 -1.03 -7.42 17.77
N GLY A 125 -0.73 -8.70 18.04
CA GLY A 125 -0.50 -9.67 16.96
C GLY A 125 -1.74 -9.96 16.11
N ALA A 126 -2.94 -9.64 16.60
CA ALA A 126 -4.18 -9.79 15.82
C ALA A 126 -4.18 -8.83 14.62
N GLY A 127 -3.89 -7.55 14.83
CA GLY A 127 -3.84 -6.56 13.75
C GLY A 127 -2.74 -6.84 12.73
N ILE A 128 -1.59 -7.37 13.17
CA ILE A 128 -0.50 -7.79 12.27
C ILE A 128 -0.96 -8.94 11.37
N ARG A 129 -1.58 -9.98 11.95
CA ARG A 129 -2.09 -11.11 11.16
C ARG A 129 -3.19 -10.69 10.19
N GLU A 130 -4.06 -9.79 10.60
CA GLU A 130 -5.14 -9.27 9.77
C GLU A 130 -4.58 -8.55 8.52
N GLY A 131 -3.70 -7.55 8.71
CA GLY A 131 -3.14 -6.81 7.57
C GLY A 131 -2.24 -7.63 6.66
N ILE A 132 -1.43 -8.55 7.22
CA ILE A 132 -0.67 -9.53 6.42
C ILE A 132 -1.63 -10.42 5.62
N GLY A 133 -2.68 -10.93 6.25
CA GLY A 133 -3.67 -11.80 5.62
C GLY A 133 -4.39 -11.11 4.45
N GLN A 134 -4.87 -9.89 4.66
CA GLN A 134 -5.48 -9.08 3.59
C GLN A 134 -4.50 -8.82 2.45
N SER A 135 -3.25 -8.44 2.77
CA SER A 135 -2.22 -8.20 1.75
C SER A 135 -1.92 -9.43 0.90
N LEU A 136 -1.88 -10.62 1.51
CA LEU A 136 -1.72 -11.89 0.80
C LEU A 136 -2.93 -12.22 -0.08
N VAL A 137 -4.15 -11.93 0.39
CA VAL A 137 -5.37 -12.09 -0.44
C VAL A 137 -5.31 -11.19 -1.67
N TYR A 138 -4.92 -9.92 -1.53
CA TYR A 138 -4.79 -9.00 -2.66
C TYR A 138 -3.71 -9.46 -3.64
N ALA A 139 -2.56 -9.93 -3.14
CA ALA A 139 -1.50 -10.44 -3.98
C ALA A 139 -1.89 -11.75 -4.72
N ALA A 140 -2.77 -12.56 -4.12
CA ALA A 140 -3.23 -13.83 -4.69
C ALA A 140 -4.43 -13.70 -5.64
N SER A 141 -5.14 -12.56 -5.66
CA SER A 141 -6.37 -12.41 -6.45
C SER A 141 -6.13 -12.09 -7.93
N GLU A 142 -4.88 -11.86 -8.34
CA GLU A 142 -4.48 -11.40 -9.69
C GLU A 142 -5.03 -10.02 -10.11
N ASP A 143 -5.80 -9.34 -9.26
CA ASP A 143 -6.31 -7.97 -9.52
C ASP A 143 -5.27 -6.88 -9.29
N PHE A 144 -4.17 -7.21 -8.59
CA PHE A 144 -3.13 -6.28 -8.18
C PHE A 144 -1.74 -6.83 -8.50
N ASP A 145 -0.92 -5.99 -9.13
CA ASP A 145 0.47 -6.30 -9.48
C ASP A 145 1.40 -6.19 -8.26
N PHE A 146 1.04 -5.29 -7.33
CA PHE A 146 1.77 -4.98 -6.11
C PHE A 146 0.81 -4.62 -4.97
N VAL A 147 1.27 -4.88 -3.74
CA VAL A 147 0.60 -4.43 -2.52
C VAL A 147 1.58 -3.59 -1.71
N VAL A 148 1.16 -2.42 -1.27
CA VAL A 148 1.87 -1.60 -0.28
C VAL A 148 1.15 -1.78 1.05
N TYR A 149 1.86 -2.28 2.06
CA TYR A 149 1.29 -2.48 3.38
C TYR A 149 2.06 -1.65 4.42
N LEU A 150 1.34 -0.83 5.18
CA LEU A 150 1.88 -0.08 6.31
C LEU A 150 1.19 -0.52 7.61
N PHE A 151 2.00 -0.92 8.59
CA PHE A 151 1.53 -1.11 9.96
C PHE A 151 1.99 0.04 10.86
N ILE A 152 1.06 0.69 11.54
CA ILE A 152 1.31 1.77 12.50
C ILE A 152 1.31 1.18 13.90
N ASP A 153 2.49 1.02 14.48
CA ASP A 153 2.71 0.54 15.83
C ASP A 153 2.36 1.64 16.84
N ILE A 154 1.27 1.42 17.58
CA ILE A 154 0.83 2.32 18.64
C ILE A 154 1.24 1.84 20.05
N SER A 155 2.05 0.79 20.16
CA SER A 155 2.60 0.37 21.44
C SER A 155 3.47 1.48 22.05
N LYS A 156 3.46 1.54 23.39
CA LYS A 156 4.22 2.55 24.14
C LYS A 156 5.72 2.44 23.87
N ASP A 157 6.21 1.20 23.84
CA ASP A 157 7.61 0.80 23.68
C ASP A 157 8.01 0.53 22.22
N LYS A 158 7.10 0.73 21.26
CA LYS A 158 7.33 0.49 19.84
C LYS A 158 7.79 -0.94 19.54
N LYS A 159 7.35 -1.92 20.34
CA LYS A 159 7.81 -3.32 20.30
C LYS A 159 7.69 -3.98 18.91
N ILE A 160 6.71 -3.57 18.10
CA ILE A 160 6.46 -4.15 16.79
C ILE A 160 7.44 -3.54 15.78
N LEU A 161 7.59 -2.21 15.78
CA LEU A 161 8.62 -1.53 14.98
C LEU A 161 10.03 -2.05 15.33
N GLU A 162 10.31 -2.13 16.62
CA GLU A 162 11.59 -2.59 17.18
C GLU A 162 11.91 -4.05 16.82
N SER A 163 10.89 -4.86 16.54
CA SER A 163 11.09 -6.25 16.10
C SER A 163 11.83 -6.35 14.77
N LEU A 164 11.76 -5.34 13.90
CA LEU A 164 12.49 -5.29 12.62
C LEU A 164 14.02 -5.22 12.80
N ARG A 165 14.53 -5.05 14.02
CA ARG A 165 15.97 -5.17 14.32
C ARG A 165 16.46 -6.62 14.32
N ARG A 166 15.56 -7.60 14.34
CA ARG A 166 15.87 -9.03 14.39
C ARG A 166 15.91 -9.64 12.99
N ASP A 167 16.84 -10.56 12.76
CA ASP A 167 17.08 -11.17 11.44
C ASP A 167 15.88 -11.95 10.90
N ARG A 168 15.17 -12.67 11.78
CA ARG A 168 14.02 -13.49 11.38
C ARG A 168 12.87 -12.62 10.86
N GLU A 169 12.58 -11.54 11.56
CA GLU A 169 11.54 -10.58 11.21
C GLU A 169 11.90 -9.86 9.91
N ARG A 170 13.16 -9.42 9.73
CA ARG A 170 13.62 -8.87 8.44
C ARG A 170 13.47 -9.86 7.29
N ALA A 171 13.98 -11.08 7.47
CA ALA A 171 13.90 -12.11 6.43
C ALA A 171 12.45 -12.42 6.04
N PHE A 172 11.52 -12.36 6.99
CA PHE A 172 10.09 -12.49 6.70
C PHE A 172 9.57 -11.32 5.86
N VAL A 173 9.85 -10.07 6.24
CA VAL A 173 9.47 -8.87 5.48
C VAL A 173 10.05 -8.90 4.06
N ASP A 174 11.32 -9.25 3.91
CA ASP A 174 11.99 -9.38 2.61
C ASP A 174 11.30 -10.46 1.76
N SER A 175 10.92 -11.58 2.38
CA SER A 175 10.20 -12.65 1.68
C SER A 175 8.82 -12.22 1.15
N LEU A 176 8.13 -11.30 1.83
CA LEU A 176 6.87 -10.73 1.34
C LEU A 176 7.08 -9.96 0.04
N TRP A 177 8.15 -9.18 -0.02
CA TRP A 177 8.50 -8.45 -1.22
C TRP A 177 8.93 -9.40 -2.33
N ASP A 178 9.88 -10.28 -2.05
CA ASP A 178 10.51 -11.13 -3.07
C ASP A 178 9.53 -12.10 -3.70
N LYS A 179 8.67 -12.73 -2.90
CA LYS A 179 7.80 -13.82 -3.34
C LYS A 179 6.39 -13.37 -3.73
N TYR A 180 5.90 -12.27 -3.17
CA TYR A 180 4.49 -11.88 -3.31
C TYR A 180 4.27 -10.46 -3.81
N ASN A 181 5.33 -9.70 -4.12
CA ASN A 181 5.22 -8.27 -4.49
C ASN A 181 4.52 -7.41 -3.42
N ILE A 182 4.60 -7.83 -2.15
CA ILE A 182 4.05 -7.09 -1.01
C ILE A 182 5.19 -6.28 -0.39
N ARG A 183 5.16 -4.96 -0.58
CA ARG A 183 6.09 -4.04 0.06
C ARG A 183 5.53 -3.65 1.42
N PHE A 184 6.08 -4.24 2.48
CA PHE A 184 5.63 -4.06 3.86
C PHE A 184 6.61 -3.21 4.68
N ASP A 185 6.07 -2.29 5.48
CA ASP A 185 6.83 -1.50 6.44
C ASP A 185 6.04 -1.21 7.73
N ILE A 186 6.76 -0.81 8.78
CA ILE A 186 6.24 -0.53 10.12
C ILE A 186 6.71 0.86 10.58
N ILE A 187 5.86 1.59 11.31
CA ILE A 187 6.18 2.91 11.91
C ILE A 187 5.63 3.09 13.33
#